data_AF-A0A5C1AF27-F1
#
_entry.id   AF-A0A5C1AF27-F1
#
_cell.length_a   1.000
_cell.length_b   1.000
_cell.length_c   1.000
_cell.angle_alpha   90.00
_cell.angle_beta   90.00
_cell.angle_gamma   90.00
#
_symmetry.space_group_name_H-M   'P 1'
#
loop_
_entity.id
_entity.type
_entity.pdbx_description
1 polymer ?
#
loop_
_entity_poly.entity_id
_entity_poly.type
_entity_poly.pdbx_seq_one_letter_code
_entity_poly.pdbx_strand_id
1 'polypeptide(L)'
;MMPEMTTASKRKLAAAVDTTCDLMEAGESIEEAAARAALEHGVPPAHLKPLCYAANTAAMEGQRQHNDAVMAKAAAVDVARPENVAEIMVRRTRTHKARKKEAAADPWQAPPTPDLSFVLCNVEAYAAPTAERPAEPVPRTKTAAALARRVTDESLAAVDRFRKTATDLIASLGDFHGPSLADLRRDGEVLFGPPATTVLNWVEPMVAPARRKEAARHASTRTRSYTLLKEAVAQYADLELLARAERSARALTAEAAVLDGPITREGDRTLAVMFGVKSASDLAKWVGINAMMERSKVEDPLKTPGDVESYRDQTDTMEHEAQLRNIRLAATLGGLMSHDEILRHAPPSEVTAHYNELAKTSPIALQDQGTMRALLRKRLMAGKNAIDPYEVAQMRDLEKTYAPAPNKPQGNAVA
;
A
#
# COMPACT_ATOMS: atom_id res chain seq x y z
N MET A 1 -2.82 -21.93 -13.99
CA MET A 1 -3.82 -22.70 -14.79
C MET A 1 -5.19 -22.22 -14.38
N MET A 2 -5.95 -21.59 -15.28
CA MET A 2 -7.35 -21.26 -15.01
C MET A 2 -8.17 -22.55 -15.16
N PRO A 3 -9.04 -22.91 -14.20
CA PRO A 3 -9.90 -24.07 -14.33
C PRO A 3 -10.73 -23.94 -15.61
N GLU A 4 -10.82 -25.02 -16.39
CA GLU A 4 -11.60 -25.00 -17.63
C GLU A 4 -13.07 -24.71 -17.34
N MET A 5 -13.59 -23.66 -17.97
CA MET A 5 -14.96 -23.21 -17.75
C MET A 5 -15.93 -24.16 -18.46
N THR A 6 -16.89 -24.70 -17.72
CA THR A 6 -17.92 -25.61 -18.28
C THR A 6 -18.77 -24.91 -19.35
N THR A 7 -19.32 -25.67 -20.30
CA THR A 7 -20.20 -25.14 -21.36
C THR A 7 -21.43 -24.43 -20.80
N ALA A 8 -22.00 -24.93 -19.71
CA ALA A 8 -23.09 -24.27 -18.99
C ALA A 8 -22.66 -22.92 -18.41
N SER A 9 -21.46 -22.83 -17.82
CA SER A 9 -20.93 -21.57 -17.30
C SER A 9 -20.65 -20.55 -18.42
N LYS A 10 -20.17 -21.01 -19.59
CA LYS A 10 -19.99 -20.18 -20.78
C LYS A 10 -21.31 -19.56 -21.24
N ARG A 11 -22.40 -20.33 -21.29
CA ARG A 11 -23.73 -19.82 -21.66
C ARG A 11 -24.25 -18.77 -20.66
N LYS A 12 -24.11 -19.03 -19.37
CA LYS A 12 -24.49 -18.06 -18.32
C LYS A 12 -23.68 -16.78 -18.39
N LEU A 13 -22.37 -16.90 -18.66
CA LEU A 13 -21.50 -15.73 -18.80
C LEU A 13 -21.89 -14.90 -20.02
N ALA A 14 -22.18 -15.54 -21.17
CA ALA A 14 -22.63 -14.85 -22.37
C ALA A 14 -23.94 -14.09 -22.11
N ALA A 15 -24.95 -14.74 -21.53
CA ALA A 15 -26.21 -14.08 -21.18
C ALA A 15 -26.01 -12.92 -20.19
N ALA A 16 -25.09 -13.06 -19.22
CA ALA A 16 -24.75 -11.98 -18.31
C ALA A 16 -24.06 -10.80 -19.01
N VAL A 17 -23.26 -11.03 -20.04
CA VAL A 17 -22.65 -9.96 -20.85
C VAL A 17 -23.74 -9.19 -21.60
N ASP A 18 -24.68 -9.89 -22.23
CA ASP A 18 -25.79 -9.27 -22.97
C ASP A 18 -26.62 -8.37 -22.03
N THR A 19 -27.06 -8.90 -20.88
CA THR A 19 -27.79 -8.13 -19.87
C THR A 19 -26.98 -6.96 -19.31
N THR A 20 -25.65 -7.09 -19.22
CA THR A 20 -24.80 -5.98 -18.78
C THR A 20 -24.82 -4.84 -19.79
N CYS A 21 -24.80 -5.15 -21.09
CA CYS A 21 -24.88 -4.14 -22.15
C CYS A 21 -26.25 -3.43 -22.13
N ASP A 22 -27.34 -4.18 -22.01
CA ASP A 22 -28.70 -3.60 -21.93
C ASP A 22 -28.84 -2.62 -20.75
N LEU A 23 -28.28 -2.97 -19.59
CA LEU A 23 -28.31 -2.13 -18.39
C LEU A 23 -27.41 -0.88 -18.53
N MET A 24 -26.28 -1.00 -19.22
CA MET A 24 -25.41 0.15 -19.52
C MET A 24 -26.10 1.12 -20.50
N GLU A 25 -26.81 0.62 -21.50
CA GLU A 25 -27.63 1.43 -22.41
C GLU A 25 -28.76 2.15 -21.67
N ALA A 26 -29.30 1.53 -20.60
CA ALA A 26 -30.25 2.17 -19.69
C ALA A 26 -29.63 3.25 -18.77
N GLY A 27 -28.31 3.45 -18.84
CA GLY A 27 -27.58 4.48 -18.08
C GLY A 27 -27.06 4.04 -16.72
N GLU A 28 -27.03 2.73 -16.42
CA GLU A 28 -26.39 2.25 -15.20
C GLU A 28 -24.86 2.28 -15.30
N SER A 29 -24.19 2.48 -14.17
CA SER A 29 -22.74 2.35 -14.12
C SER A 29 -22.33 0.91 -14.46
N ILE A 30 -21.20 0.75 -15.14
CA ILE A 30 -20.73 -0.55 -15.64
C ILE A 30 -20.58 -1.56 -14.50
N GLU A 31 -20.14 -1.10 -13.31
CA GLU A 31 -20.02 -1.95 -12.12
C GLU A 31 -21.37 -2.40 -11.58
N GLU A 32 -22.38 -1.52 -11.52
CA GLU A 32 -23.72 -1.86 -11.05
C GLU A 32 -24.49 -2.76 -12.01
N ALA A 33 -24.32 -2.52 -13.32
CA ALA A 33 -24.86 -3.32 -14.40
C ALA A 33 -24.26 -4.74 -14.37
N ALA A 34 -22.93 -4.86 -14.32
CA ALA A 34 -22.25 -6.15 -14.24
C ALA A 34 -22.63 -6.92 -12.96
N ALA A 35 -22.73 -6.23 -11.82
CA ALA A 35 -23.15 -6.86 -10.56
C ALA A 35 -24.61 -7.34 -10.60
N ARG A 36 -25.51 -6.60 -11.28
CA ARG A 36 -26.90 -7.02 -11.45
C ARG A 36 -27.00 -8.25 -12.34
N ALA A 37 -26.39 -8.20 -13.52
CA ALA A 37 -26.39 -9.30 -14.48
C ALA A 37 -25.74 -10.56 -13.89
N ALA A 38 -24.64 -10.41 -13.14
CA ALA A 38 -24.01 -11.53 -12.45
C ALA A 38 -24.92 -12.21 -11.42
N LEU A 39 -25.71 -11.44 -10.66
CA LEU A 39 -26.69 -11.98 -9.70
C LEU A 39 -27.86 -12.66 -10.39
N GLU A 40 -28.38 -12.05 -11.46
CA GLU A 40 -29.53 -12.57 -12.22
C GLU A 40 -29.22 -13.91 -12.88
N HIS A 41 -28.07 -14.03 -13.53
CA HIS A 41 -27.66 -15.27 -14.23
C HIS A 41 -26.91 -16.27 -13.34
N GLY A 42 -26.69 -15.92 -12.06
CA GLY A 42 -25.99 -16.78 -11.09
C GLY A 42 -24.54 -17.05 -11.50
N VAL A 43 -23.82 -16.00 -11.90
CA VAL A 43 -22.40 -16.08 -12.27
C VAL A 43 -21.55 -16.21 -11.00
N PRO A 44 -20.69 -17.25 -10.88
CA PRO A 44 -19.87 -17.43 -9.69
C PRO A 44 -18.74 -16.40 -9.63
N PRO A 45 -18.21 -16.07 -8.43
CA PRO A 45 -17.14 -15.08 -8.26
C PRO A 45 -15.88 -15.35 -9.11
N ALA A 46 -15.56 -16.62 -9.36
CA ALA A 46 -14.44 -17.02 -10.21
C ALA A 46 -14.56 -16.54 -11.67
N HIS A 47 -15.79 -16.28 -12.15
CA HIS A 47 -16.08 -15.83 -13.52
C HIS A 47 -16.37 -14.33 -13.63
N LEU A 48 -16.19 -13.55 -12.55
CA LEU A 48 -16.37 -12.10 -12.61
C LEU A 48 -15.28 -11.40 -13.42
N LYS A 49 -14.05 -11.90 -13.39
CA LYS A 49 -12.94 -11.38 -14.20
C LYS A 49 -13.26 -11.36 -15.70
N PRO A 50 -13.65 -12.48 -16.34
CA PRO A 50 -14.00 -12.47 -17.76
C PRO A 50 -15.27 -11.67 -18.05
N LEU A 51 -16.25 -11.61 -17.13
CA LEU A 51 -17.43 -10.75 -17.27
C LEU A 51 -17.04 -9.26 -17.34
N CYS A 52 -16.25 -8.78 -16.38
CA CYS A 52 -15.80 -7.39 -16.33
C CYS A 52 -14.94 -7.05 -17.55
N TYR A 53 -14.06 -7.98 -17.98
CA TYR A 53 -13.27 -7.81 -19.19
C TYR A 53 -14.17 -7.60 -20.42
N ALA A 54 -15.16 -8.47 -20.63
CA ALA A 54 -16.09 -8.35 -21.74
C ALA A 54 -16.91 -7.04 -21.69
N ALA A 55 -17.42 -6.67 -20.51
CA ALA A 55 -18.16 -5.42 -20.32
C ALA A 55 -17.29 -4.18 -20.61
N ASN A 56 -16.04 -4.17 -20.14
CA ASN A 56 -15.11 -3.06 -20.40
C ASN A 56 -14.76 -2.95 -21.89
N THR A 57 -14.58 -4.08 -22.58
CA THR A 57 -14.38 -4.10 -24.03
C THR A 57 -15.60 -3.58 -24.77
N ALA A 58 -16.81 -4.00 -24.39
CA ALA A 58 -18.06 -3.52 -24.98
C ALA A 58 -18.25 -2.01 -24.74
N ALA A 59 -17.95 -1.51 -23.53
CA ALA A 59 -18.03 -0.08 -23.20
C ALA A 59 -17.08 0.76 -24.06
N MET A 60 -15.81 0.33 -24.17
CA MET A 60 -14.81 1.02 -24.99
C MET A 60 -15.18 1.00 -26.48
N GLU A 61 -15.69 -0.11 -26.98
CA GLU A 61 -16.09 -0.23 -28.39
C GLU A 61 -17.37 0.58 -28.68
N GLY A 62 -18.34 0.57 -27.76
CA GLY A 62 -19.54 1.39 -27.84
C GLY A 62 -19.19 2.88 -27.93
N GLN A 63 -18.27 3.36 -27.08
CA GLN A 63 -17.79 4.74 -27.11
C GLN A 63 -17.09 5.09 -28.43
N ARG A 64 -16.31 4.16 -29.00
CA ARG A 64 -15.62 4.36 -30.29
C ARG A 64 -16.57 4.43 -31.48
N GLN A 65 -17.67 3.69 -31.42
CA GLN A 65 -18.65 3.59 -32.52
C GLN A 65 -19.68 4.71 -32.49
N HIS A 66 -20.18 5.10 -31.31
CA HIS A 66 -21.35 5.99 -31.20
C HIS A 66 -21.01 7.49 -31.07
N ASN A 67 -19.77 7.84 -30.70
CA ASN A 67 -19.39 9.25 -30.56
C ASN A 67 -18.76 9.80 -31.84
N ASP A 68 -19.37 10.78 -32.50
CA ASP A 68 -18.80 11.38 -33.71
C ASP A 68 -17.57 12.26 -33.43
N ALA A 69 -17.51 12.87 -32.24
CA ALA A 69 -16.40 13.75 -31.88
C ALA A 69 -15.14 12.95 -31.50
N VAL A 70 -14.01 13.27 -32.14
CA VAL A 70 -12.70 12.65 -31.86
C VAL A 70 -12.34 12.74 -30.38
N MET A 71 -12.64 13.87 -29.73
CA MET A 71 -12.39 14.05 -28.30
C MET A 71 -13.28 13.17 -27.42
N ALA A 72 -14.53 12.93 -27.83
CA ALA A 72 -15.45 12.05 -27.10
C ALA A 72 -15.06 10.57 -27.24
N LYS A 73 -14.43 10.16 -28.35
CA LYS A 73 -13.81 8.84 -28.51
C LYS A 73 -12.56 8.63 -27.65
N ALA A 74 -11.90 9.73 -27.25
CA ALA A 74 -10.69 9.71 -26.42
C ALA A 74 -10.98 9.93 -24.92
N ALA A 75 -12.22 10.22 -24.54
CA ALA A 75 -12.59 10.40 -23.14
C ALA A 75 -12.40 9.09 -22.36
N ALA A 76 -12.01 9.19 -21.09
CA ALA A 76 -11.85 8.02 -20.24
C ALA A 76 -13.20 7.31 -20.04
N VAL A 77 -13.24 6.00 -20.28
CA VAL A 77 -14.39 5.14 -19.96
C VAL A 77 -14.21 4.65 -18.53
N ASP A 78 -15.30 4.63 -17.78
CA ASP A 78 -15.31 3.94 -16.50
C ASP A 78 -14.97 2.46 -16.70
N VAL A 79 -14.17 1.88 -15.80
CA VAL A 79 -13.69 0.50 -15.93
C VAL A 79 -14.20 -0.29 -14.75
N ALA A 80 -15.01 -1.31 -15.02
CA ALA A 80 -15.49 -2.20 -13.99
C ALA A 80 -14.37 -3.10 -13.46
N ARG A 81 -14.19 -3.08 -12.14
CA ARG A 81 -13.23 -3.94 -11.44
C ARG A 81 -13.95 -5.13 -10.79
N PRO A 82 -13.40 -6.35 -10.93
CA PRO A 82 -14.06 -7.55 -10.41
C PRO A 82 -14.23 -7.53 -8.88
N GLU A 83 -13.33 -6.86 -8.16
CA GLU A 83 -13.42 -6.69 -6.70
C GLU A 83 -14.63 -5.83 -6.30
N ASN A 84 -14.82 -4.70 -6.99
CA ASN A 84 -15.95 -3.79 -6.75
C ASN A 84 -17.28 -4.46 -7.10
N VAL A 85 -17.32 -5.16 -8.25
CA VAL A 85 -18.50 -5.93 -8.66
C VAL A 85 -18.85 -7.00 -7.61
N ALA A 86 -17.86 -7.74 -7.11
CA ALA A 86 -18.07 -8.72 -6.05
C ALA A 86 -18.60 -8.09 -4.75
N GLU A 87 -18.09 -6.93 -4.36
CA GLU A 87 -18.56 -6.18 -3.19
C GLU A 87 -20.03 -5.74 -3.36
N ILE A 88 -20.38 -5.19 -4.53
CA ILE A 88 -21.76 -4.79 -4.87
C ILE A 88 -22.70 -6.01 -4.82
N MET A 89 -22.27 -7.16 -5.33
CA MET A 89 -23.05 -8.41 -5.25
C MET A 89 -23.30 -8.84 -3.79
N VAL A 90 -22.28 -8.78 -2.93
CA VAL A 90 -22.42 -9.11 -1.49
C VAL A 90 -23.35 -8.12 -0.79
N ARG A 91 -23.24 -6.82 -1.09
CA ARG A 91 -24.11 -5.79 -0.54
C ARG A 91 -25.57 -6.03 -0.93
N ARG A 92 -25.85 -6.27 -2.22
CA ARG A 92 -27.21 -6.54 -2.73
C ARG A 92 -27.80 -7.83 -2.19
N THR A 93 -27.02 -8.90 -2.06
CA THR A 93 -27.51 -10.15 -1.48
C THR A 93 -27.82 -10.03 0.02
N ARG A 94 -27.06 -9.23 0.77
CA ARG A 94 -27.37 -8.90 2.17
C ARG A 94 -28.66 -8.11 2.30
N THR A 95 -28.84 -7.05 1.49
CA THR A 95 -30.08 -6.26 1.55
C THR A 95 -31.30 -7.06 1.12
N HIS A 96 -31.17 -7.95 0.14
CA HIS A 96 -32.27 -8.82 -0.27
C HIS A 96 -32.65 -9.85 0.81
N LYS A 97 -31.67 -10.39 1.54
CA LYS A 97 -31.94 -11.28 2.68
C LYS A 97 -32.59 -10.53 3.85
N ALA A 98 -32.12 -9.31 4.15
CA ALA A 98 -32.72 -8.46 5.18
C ALA A 98 -34.18 -8.13 4.86
N ARG A 99 -34.47 -7.69 3.62
CA ARG A 99 -35.84 -7.43 3.15
C ARG A 99 -36.72 -8.68 3.19
N LYS A 100 -36.21 -9.85 2.79
CA LYS A 100 -36.99 -11.10 2.86
C LYS A 100 -37.27 -11.51 4.31
N LYS A 101 -36.36 -11.24 5.24
CA LYS A 101 -36.57 -11.48 6.68
C LYS A 101 -37.59 -10.52 7.28
N GLU A 102 -37.59 -9.25 6.87
CA GLU A 102 -38.63 -8.27 7.24
C GLU A 102 -39.99 -8.64 6.64
N ALA A 103 -40.05 -9.04 5.38
CA ALA A 103 -41.30 -9.44 4.73
C ALA A 103 -41.86 -10.78 5.25
N ALA A 104 -41.00 -11.63 5.83
CA ALA A 104 -41.40 -12.89 6.46
C ALA A 104 -41.70 -12.73 7.96
N ALA A 105 -41.40 -11.58 8.56
CA ALA A 105 -41.90 -11.26 9.89
C ALA A 105 -43.40 -10.97 9.75
N ASP A 106 -44.21 -11.95 10.14
CA ASP A 106 -45.66 -11.84 10.19
C ASP A 106 -46.02 -10.54 10.94
N PRO A 107 -46.79 -9.60 10.33
CA PRO A 107 -47.16 -8.33 10.96
C PRO A 107 -47.78 -8.49 12.35
N TRP A 108 -48.29 -9.69 12.65
CA TRP A 108 -48.92 -10.06 13.91
C TRP A 108 -47.96 -10.61 14.98
N GLN A 109 -46.68 -10.84 14.67
CA GLN A 109 -45.65 -11.30 15.61
C GLN A 109 -44.66 -10.21 16.03
N ALA A 110 -44.84 -8.97 15.56
CA ALA A 110 -44.07 -7.86 16.09
C ALA A 110 -44.45 -7.66 17.58
N PRO A 111 -43.47 -7.62 18.52
CA PRO A 111 -43.78 -7.20 19.88
C PRO A 111 -44.45 -5.83 19.83
N PRO A 112 -45.47 -5.54 20.65
CA PRO A 112 -46.14 -4.25 20.65
C PRO A 112 -45.07 -3.18 20.76
N THR A 113 -44.96 -2.33 19.74
CA THR A 113 -44.06 -1.18 19.78
C THR A 113 -44.41 -0.42 21.06
N PRO A 114 -43.44 -0.18 21.96
CA PRO A 114 -43.74 0.55 23.18
C PRO A 114 -44.39 1.87 22.79
N ASP A 115 -45.57 2.11 23.35
CA ASP A 115 -46.34 3.31 23.10
C ASP A 115 -45.53 4.53 23.56
N LEU A 116 -44.87 5.19 22.60
CA LEU A 116 -44.02 6.35 22.85
C LEU A 116 -44.84 7.61 23.19
N SER A 117 -46.18 7.50 23.27
CA SER A 117 -47.04 8.60 23.73
C SER A 117 -46.75 9.03 25.18
N PHE A 118 -46.08 8.19 25.98
CA PHE A 118 -45.74 8.53 27.37
C PHE A 118 -44.43 9.32 27.54
N VAL A 119 -43.62 9.51 26.49
CA VAL A 119 -42.32 10.21 26.59
C VAL A 119 -42.39 11.68 26.13
N LEU A 120 -43.55 12.17 25.70
CA LEU A 120 -43.71 13.54 25.18
C LEU A 120 -44.30 14.57 26.17
N CYS A 121 -44.52 14.21 27.43
CA CYS A 121 -44.95 15.16 28.46
C CYS A 121 -43.81 15.44 29.45
N ASN A 122 -42.82 16.24 29.04
CA ASN A 122 -42.02 17.14 29.88
C ASN A 122 -40.93 17.84 29.04
N VAL A 123 -41.36 18.67 28.09
CA VAL A 123 -40.52 19.75 27.56
C VAL A 123 -41.30 21.04 27.73
N GLU A 124 -41.39 21.50 28.97
CA GLU A 124 -41.72 22.90 29.25
C GLU A 124 -40.60 23.79 28.70
N ALA A 125 -41.00 24.79 27.93
CA ALA A 125 -40.23 25.97 27.52
C ALA A 125 -38.98 25.72 26.65
N TYR A 126 -39.17 25.19 25.43
CA TYR A 126 -38.28 25.59 24.32
C TYR A 126 -38.74 26.96 23.80
N ALA A 127 -37.99 28.00 24.21
CA ALA A 127 -38.00 29.28 23.55
C ALA A 127 -37.77 29.09 22.04
N ALA A 128 -38.43 29.92 21.23
CA ALA A 128 -38.32 29.92 19.78
C ALA A 128 -36.85 29.75 19.32
N PRO A 129 -36.57 28.94 18.28
CA PRO A 129 -35.22 28.74 17.81
C PRO A 129 -34.67 30.08 17.31
N THR A 130 -33.81 30.69 18.11
CA THR A 130 -32.87 31.71 17.66
C THR A 130 -32.11 31.08 16.50
N ALA A 131 -32.22 31.68 15.31
CA ALA A 131 -31.60 31.21 14.08
C ALA A 131 -30.23 30.58 14.35
N GLU A 132 -30.15 29.25 14.23
CA GLU A 132 -28.91 28.51 14.44
C GLU A 132 -27.86 29.07 13.49
N ARG A 133 -26.85 29.69 14.10
CA ARG A 133 -25.62 30.09 13.43
C ARG A 133 -25.10 28.86 12.69
N PRO A 134 -24.83 28.94 11.37
CA PRO A 134 -24.41 27.77 10.60
C PRO A 134 -23.24 27.09 11.30
N ALA A 135 -23.41 25.81 11.64
CA ALA A 135 -22.40 25.03 12.33
C ALA A 135 -21.07 25.16 11.58
N GLU A 136 -20.07 25.72 12.25
CA GLU A 136 -18.73 25.84 11.69
C GLU A 136 -18.28 24.45 11.21
N PRO A 137 -17.76 24.32 9.98
CA PRO A 137 -17.33 23.04 9.45
C PRO A 137 -16.27 22.48 10.38
N VAL A 138 -16.58 21.36 11.04
CA VAL A 138 -15.61 20.63 11.87
C VAL A 138 -14.37 20.38 11.01
N PRO A 139 -13.17 20.83 11.42
CA PRO A 139 -11.99 20.74 10.58
C PRO A 139 -11.69 19.28 10.27
N ARG A 140 -11.84 18.91 8.99
CA ARG A 140 -11.66 17.55 8.44
C ARG A 140 -10.27 16.96 8.74
N THR A 141 -9.30 17.80 9.11
CA THR A 141 -7.95 17.39 9.48
C THR A 141 -7.87 16.72 10.85
N LYS A 142 -8.71 17.11 11.81
CA LYS A 142 -8.71 16.49 13.16
C LYS A 142 -9.21 15.04 13.13
N THR A 143 -10.12 14.71 12.22
CA THR A 143 -10.68 13.36 12.09
C THR A 143 -9.73 12.40 11.37
N ALA A 144 -9.01 12.87 10.34
CA ALA A 144 -8.01 12.06 9.63
C ALA A 144 -6.80 11.71 10.52
N ALA A 145 -6.28 12.68 11.28
CA ALA A 145 -5.17 12.44 12.22
C ALA A 145 -5.58 11.49 13.36
N ALA A 146 -6.81 11.61 13.88
CA ALA A 146 -7.32 10.71 14.90
C ALA A 146 -7.51 9.27 14.37
N LEU A 147 -7.96 9.12 13.12
CA LEU A 147 -8.05 7.81 12.47
C LEU A 147 -6.68 7.17 12.27
N ALA A 148 -5.69 7.94 11.80
CA ALA A 148 -4.32 7.46 11.62
C ALA A 148 -3.73 6.94 12.95
N ARG A 149 -3.95 7.67 14.06
CA ARG A 149 -3.51 7.23 15.40
C ARG A 149 -4.18 5.93 15.85
N ARG A 150 -5.49 5.78 15.62
CA ARG A 150 -6.19 4.53 15.96
C ARG A 150 -5.66 3.34 15.17
N VAL A 151 -5.38 3.52 13.88
CA VAL A 151 -4.80 2.46 13.03
C VAL A 151 -3.39 2.09 13.50
N THR A 152 -2.57 3.05 13.93
CA THR A 152 -1.24 2.76 14.48
C THR A 152 -1.30 2.05 15.84
N ASP A 153 -2.22 2.43 16.71
CA ASP A 153 -2.38 1.78 18.02
C ASP A 153 -2.88 0.32 17.85
N GLU A 154 -3.81 0.11 16.93
CA GLU A 154 -4.33 -1.22 16.59
C GLU A 154 -3.28 -2.10 15.91
N SER A 155 -2.42 -1.54 15.05
CA SER A 155 -1.33 -2.27 14.40
C SER A 155 -0.28 -2.71 15.41
N LEU A 156 0.10 -1.84 16.38
CA LEU A 156 1.00 -2.21 17.46
C LEU A 156 0.42 -3.35 18.31
N ALA A 157 -0.85 -3.25 18.71
CA ALA A 157 -1.51 -4.30 19.48
C ALA A 157 -1.59 -5.64 18.71
N ALA A 158 -1.78 -5.60 17.39
CA ALA A 158 -1.77 -6.79 16.55
C ALA A 158 -0.37 -7.42 16.44
N VAL A 159 0.69 -6.60 16.36
CA VAL A 159 2.08 -7.08 16.35
C VAL A 159 2.41 -7.79 17.66
N ASP A 160 2.00 -7.24 18.80
CA ASP A 160 2.24 -7.86 20.10
C ASP A 160 1.51 -9.20 20.25
N ARG A 161 0.27 -9.32 19.75
CA ARG A 161 -0.46 -10.60 19.72
C ARG A 161 0.26 -11.65 18.87
N PHE A 162 0.67 -11.27 17.66
CA PHE A 162 1.44 -12.14 16.77
C PHE A 162 2.78 -12.57 17.38
N ARG A 163 3.50 -11.63 17.99
CA ARG A 163 4.78 -11.94 18.65
C ARG A 163 4.60 -12.94 19.77
N LYS A 164 3.55 -12.79 20.59
CA LYS A 164 3.24 -13.72 21.68
C LYS A 164 2.91 -15.12 21.17
N THR A 165 2.04 -15.25 20.18
CA THR A 165 1.70 -16.57 19.60
C THR A 165 2.90 -17.22 18.92
N ALA A 166 3.75 -16.42 18.26
CA ALA A 166 4.94 -16.93 17.63
C ALA A 166 5.99 -17.38 18.67
N THR A 167 6.14 -16.69 19.81
CA THR A 167 6.98 -17.17 20.92
C THR A 167 6.44 -18.46 21.54
N ASP A 168 5.12 -18.59 21.68
CA ASP A 168 4.49 -19.81 22.19
C ASP A 168 4.67 -20.97 21.18
N LEU A 169 4.62 -20.67 19.88
CA LEU A 169 4.90 -21.64 18.81
C LEU A 169 6.36 -22.11 18.87
N ILE A 170 7.32 -21.18 19.00
CA ILE A 170 8.75 -21.50 19.17
C ILE A 170 8.96 -22.39 20.39
N ALA A 171 8.34 -22.05 21.53
CA ALA A 171 8.41 -22.87 22.73
C ALA A 171 7.86 -24.29 22.48
N SER A 172 6.70 -24.40 21.82
CA SER A 172 6.08 -25.70 21.50
C SER A 172 6.92 -26.55 20.53
N LEU A 173 7.67 -25.93 19.63
CA LEU A 173 8.62 -26.60 18.72
C LEU A 173 9.92 -26.98 19.45
N GLY A 174 10.24 -26.27 20.53
CA GLY A 174 11.37 -26.55 21.39
C GLY A 174 11.15 -27.70 22.38
N ASP A 175 9.89 -28.06 22.67
CA ASP A 175 9.54 -29.21 23.50
C ASP A 175 9.92 -30.51 22.78
N PHE A 176 10.61 -31.44 23.47
CA PHE A 176 11.15 -32.71 22.93
C PHE A 176 10.13 -33.62 22.23
N HIS A 177 8.85 -33.31 22.34
CA HIS A 177 7.75 -34.09 21.78
C HIS A 177 7.05 -33.38 20.63
N GLY A 178 7.49 -32.20 20.20
CA GLY A 178 6.86 -31.45 19.11
C GLY A 178 7.04 -32.11 17.73
N PRO A 179 6.16 -31.79 16.76
CA PRO A 179 6.40 -32.12 15.34
C PRO A 179 7.67 -31.44 14.83
N SER A 180 8.37 -32.08 13.88
CA SER A 180 9.55 -31.46 13.27
C SER A 180 9.14 -30.21 12.46
N LEU A 181 10.01 -29.21 12.37
CA LEU A 181 9.75 -28.00 11.58
C LEU A 181 9.47 -28.33 10.10
N ALA A 182 10.13 -29.37 9.57
CA ALA A 182 9.92 -29.85 8.21
C ALA A 182 8.50 -30.43 8.02
N ASP A 183 8.02 -31.24 8.98
CA ASP A 183 6.65 -31.76 8.96
C ASP A 183 5.63 -30.62 9.10
N LEU A 184 5.89 -29.66 10.01
CA LEU A 184 4.99 -28.53 10.21
C LEU A 184 4.91 -27.61 8.99
N ARG A 185 6.00 -27.48 8.23
CA ARG A 185 6.05 -26.74 6.97
C ARG A 185 5.27 -27.44 5.87
N ARG A 186 5.50 -28.75 5.70
CA ARG A 186 4.79 -29.57 4.72
C ARG A 186 3.29 -29.57 5.00
N ASP A 187 2.88 -29.90 6.22
CA ASP A 187 1.48 -30.01 6.60
C ASP A 187 0.82 -28.64 6.73
N GLY A 188 1.55 -27.63 7.22
CA GLY A 188 1.07 -26.26 7.36
C GLY A 188 0.73 -25.62 6.02
N GLU A 189 1.52 -25.87 4.98
CA GLU A 189 1.21 -25.40 3.63
C GLU A 189 -0.08 -26.06 3.09
N VAL A 190 -0.27 -27.36 3.33
CA VAL A 190 -1.51 -28.06 2.92
C VAL A 190 -2.73 -27.58 3.70
N LEU A 191 -2.60 -27.35 5.01
CA LEU A 191 -3.73 -27.02 5.90
C LEU A 191 -4.11 -25.53 5.89
N PHE A 192 -3.12 -24.64 5.84
CA PHE A 192 -3.31 -23.19 6.02
C PHE A 192 -2.81 -22.36 4.83
N GLY A 193 -2.25 -23.00 3.81
CA GLY A 193 -1.81 -22.35 2.58
C GLY A 193 -0.47 -21.61 2.71
N PRO A 194 -0.14 -20.74 1.73
CA PRO A 194 1.10 -19.99 1.68
C PRO A 194 1.42 -19.15 2.95
N PRO A 195 0.45 -18.51 3.63
CA PRO A 195 0.73 -17.74 4.83
C PRO A 195 1.42 -18.53 5.95
N ALA A 196 1.11 -19.83 6.08
CA ALA A 196 1.78 -20.71 7.05
C ALA A 196 3.28 -20.80 6.77
N THR A 197 3.68 -20.89 5.50
CA THR A 197 5.09 -20.96 5.13
C THR A 197 5.82 -19.65 5.46
N THR A 198 5.17 -18.49 5.30
CA THR A 198 5.74 -17.19 5.67
C THR A 198 5.96 -17.07 7.17
N VAL A 199 4.98 -17.46 7.98
CA VAL A 199 5.11 -17.50 9.44
C VAL A 199 6.23 -18.46 9.85
N LEU A 200 6.32 -19.63 9.23
CA LEU A 200 7.35 -20.61 9.56
C LEU A 200 8.76 -20.19 9.15
N ASN A 201 8.92 -19.49 8.02
CA ASN A 201 10.20 -18.89 7.63
C ASN A 201 10.67 -17.83 8.64
N TRP A 202 9.74 -17.11 9.26
CA TRP A 202 10.05 -16.14 10.31
C TRP A 202 10.45 -16.81 11.63
N VAL A 203 9.80 -17.94 11.97
CA VAL A 203 10.07 -18.73 13.17
C VAL A 203 11.36 -19.56 13.05
N GLU A 204 11.67 -20.09 11.87
CA GLU A 204 12.81 -20.96 11.58
C GLU A 204 14.18 -20.48 12.12
N PRO A 205 14.59 -19.20 11.96
CA PRO A 205 15.85 -18.72 12.51
C PRO A 205 15.85 -18.64 14.05
N MET A 206 14.67 -18.56 14.68
CA MET A 206 14.55 -18.48 16.15
C MET A 206 14.57 -19.85 16.83
N VAL A 207 14.26 -20.92 16.08
CA VAL A 207 14.36 -22.30 16.59
C VAL A 207 15.82 -22.75 16.55
N ALA A 208 16.42 -22.91 17.75
CA ALA A 208 17.84 -23.21 17.92
C ALA A 208 18.31 -24.40 17.03
N PRO A 209 19.46 -24.28 16.35
CA PRO A 209 19.93 -25.26 15.36
C PRO A 209 20.17 -26.66 15.96
N ALA A 210 20.48 -26.76 17.25
CA ALA A 210 20.67 -28.03 17.95
C ALA A 210 19.40 -28.90 18.02
N ARG A 211 18.21 -28.30 17.91
CA ARG A 211 16.92 -29.01 18.06
C ARG A 211 16.28 -29.44 16.74
N ARG A 212 16.95 -29.17 15.60
CA ARG A 212 16.45 -29.53 14.26
C ARG A 212 16.54 -31.02 13.93
N LYS A 213 17.31 -31.82 14.69
CA LYS A 213 17.61 -33.23 14.39
C LYS A 213 16.88 -34.27 15.24
N GLU A 214 16.20 -33.87 16.31
CA GLU A 214 15.59 -34.81 17.27
C GLU A 214 14.11 -34.49 17.48
N ALA A 215 13.23 -35.08 16.67
CA ALA A 215 11.80 -35.14 16.96
C ALA A 215 11.31 -36.58 16.78
N ALA A 216 11.29 -37.32 17.90
CA ALA A 216 10.74 -38.67 17.94
C ALA A 216 9.20 -38.64 18.11
N ARG A 217 8.57 -39.71 17.61
CA ARG A 217 7.14 -39.82 17.30
C ARG A 217 6.25 -39.88 18.56
N HIS A 218 5.69 -38.74 18.97
CA HIS A 218 4.49 -38.73 19.83
C HIS A 218 3.36 -37.91 19.18
N ALA A 219 2.13 -38.40 19.33
CA ALA A 219 0.96 -37.90 18.60
C ALA A 219 0.22 -36.76 19.32
N SER A 220 0.28 -36.67 20.65
CA SER A 220 -0.54 -35.74 21.46
C SER A 220 -0.05 -34.29 21.42
N THR A 221 1.25 -34.07 21.29
CA THR A 221 1.90 -32.74 21.19
C THR A 221 1.79 -32.11 19.81
N ARG A 222 1.42 -32.88 18.78
CA ARG A 222 1.17 -32.37 17.43
C ARG A 222 0.05 -31.34 17.42
N THR A 223 -1.05 -31.62 18.12
CA THR A 223 -2.25 -30.77 18.10
C THR A 223 -1.96 -29.34 18.53
N ARG A 224 -1.11 -29.13 19.55
CA ARG A 224 -0.81 -27.78 20.08
C ARG A 224 -0.04 -26.92 19.08
N SER A 225 0.97 -27.47 18.41
CA SER A 225 1.77 -26.72 17.44
C SER A 225 0.94 -26.32 16.21
N TYR A 226 0.03 -27.18 15.74
CA TYR A 226 -0.89 -26.81 14.65
C TYR A 226 -1.93 -25.77 15.08
N THR A 227 -2.42 -25.80 16.33
CA THR A 227 -3.33 -24.75 16.83
C THR A 227 -2.62 -23.39 16.92
N LEU A 228 -1.38 -23.36 17.41
CA LEU A 228 -0.58 -22.14 17.50
C LEU A 228 -0.20 -21.62 16.11
N LEU A 229 0.13 -22.51 15.16
CA LEU A 229 0.37 -22.12 13.77
C LEU A 229 -0.89 -21.52 13.14
N LYS A 230 -2.07 -22.13 13.34
CA LYS A 230 -3.34 -21.60 12.84
C LYS A 230 -3.62 -20.20 13.37
N GLU A 231 -3.39 -19.99 14.67
CA GLU A 231 -3.60 -18.69 15.31
C GLU A 231 -2.61 -17.64 14.79
N ALA A 232 -1.33 -17.99 14.67
CA ALA A 232 -0.30 -17.11 14.11
C ALA A 232 -0.60 -16.74 12.64
N VAL A 233 -1.11 -17.68 11.84
CA VAL A 233 -1.52 -17.41 10.46
C VAL A 233 -2.70 -16.44 10.40
N ALA A 234 -3.70 -16.59 11.27
CA ALA A 234 -4.83 -15.67 11.34
C ALA A 234 -4.37 -14.25 11.73
N GLN A 235 -3.50 -14.15 12.74
CA GLN A 235 -2.94 -12.88 13.20
C GLN A 235 -2.03 -12.22 12.14
N TYR A 236 -1.32 -13.02 11.35
CA TYR A 236 -0.54 -12.53 10.21
C TYR A 236 -1.43 -11.91 9.13
N ALA A 237 -2.59 -12.52 8.83
CA ALA A 237 -3.55 -11.95 7.89
C ALA A 237 -4.13 -10.61 8.39
N ASP A 238 -4.41 -10.50 9.69
CA ASP A 238 -4.84 -9.25 10.31
C ASP A 238 -3.77 -8.16 10.21
N LEU A 239 -2.49 -8.53 10.41
CA LEU A 239 -1.35 -7.61 10.24
C LEU A 239 -1.22 -7.10 8.80
N GLU A 240 -1.42 -7.95 7.79
CA GLU A 240 -1.42 -7.50 6.40
C GLU A 240 -2.54 -6.51 6.10
N LEU A 241 -3.75 -6.75 6.64
CA LEU A 241 -4.88 -5.85 6.47
C LEU A 241 -4.62 -4.51 7.14
N LEU A 242 -4.10 -4.51 8.37
CA LEU A 242 -3.72 -3.29 9.09
C LEU A 242 -2.59 -2.54 8.39
N ALA A 243 -1.60 -3.24 7.84
CA ALA A 243 -0.53 -2.62 7.05
C ALA A 243 -1.03 -2.01 5.73
N ARG A 244 -2.11 -2.54 5.14
CA ARG A 244 -2.78 -1.92 3.98
C ARG A 244 -3.59 -0.69 4.42
N ALA A 245 -4.32 -0.79 5.53
CA ALA A 245 -5.08 0.32 6.10
C ALA A 245 -4.16 1.49 6.48
N GLU A 246 -3.01 1.21 7.10
CA GLU A 246 -2.00 2.22 7.45
C GLU A 246 -1.42 2.90 6.21
N ARG A 247 -1.16 2.13 5.14
CA ARG A 247 -0.72 2.70 3.85
C ARG A 247 -1.77 3.65 3.26
N SER A 248 -3.05 3.27 3.29
CA SER A 248 -4.13 4.16 2.83
C SER A 248 -4.30 5.37 3.73
N ALA A 249 -4.21 5.22 5.06
CA ALA A 249 -4.31 6.33 5.99
C ALA A 249 -3.17 7.33 5.80
N ARG A 250 -1.93 6.83 5.62
CA ARG A 250 -0.77 7.67 5.30
C ARG A 250 -0.93 8.41 3.98
N ALA A 251 -1.46 7.76 2.94
CA ALA A 251 -1.75 8.41 1.67
C ALA A 251 -2.78 9.55 1.83
N LEU A 252 -3.86 9.32 2.57
CA LEU A 252 -4.87 10.35 2.87
C LEU A 252 -4.31 11.51 3.71
N THR A 253 -3.45 11.22 4.69
CA THR A 253 -2.79 12.28 5.47
C THR A 253 -1.78 13.08 4.65
N ALA A 254 -1.09 12.43 3.71
CA ALA A 254 -0.18 13.11 2.80
C ALA A 254 -0.94 14.01 1.82
N GLU A 255 -2.09 13.56 1.32
CA GLU A 255 -2.98 14.34 0.48
C GLU A 255 -3.58 15.54 1.25
N ALA A 256 -4.05 15.33 2.48
CA ALA A 256 -4.55 16.41 3.32
C ALA A 256 -3.46 17.45 3.66
N ALA A 257 -2.21 17.02 3.90
CA ALA A 257 -1.09 17.90 4.14
C ALA A 257 -0.71 18.76 2.91
N VAL A 258 -1.02 18.31 1.70
CA VAL A 258 -0.82 19.07 0.45
C VAL A 258 -1.88 20.16 0.29
N LEU A 259 -3.09 19.96 0.80
CA LEU A 259 -4.22 20.90 0.67
C LEU A 259 -4.23 22.05 1.69
N ASP A 260 -3.56 21.92 2.84
CA ASP A 260 -3.75 22.82 4.00
C ASP A 260 -2.58 23.80 4.29
N GLY A 261 -1.72 24.13 3.32
CA GLY A 261 -0.68 25.17 3.52
C GLY A 261 -1.25 26.59 3.50
N PRO A 262 -0.86 27.50 4.45
CA PRO A 262 0.50 28.05 4.41
C PRO A 262 1.20 28.43 5.75
N ILE A 263 2.53 28.59 5.64
CA ILE A 263 3.50 29.35 6.48
C ILE A 263 3.70 28.91 7.95
N THR A 264 4.88 28.32 8.17
CA THR A 264 5.67 28.20 9.42
C THR A 264 4.96 27.77 10.71
N ARG A 265 5.34 26.58 11.19
CA ARG A 265 6.05 26.48 12.48
C ARG A 265 6.86 25.20 12.55
N GLU A 266 8.17 25.36 12.55
CA GLU A 266 9.09 24.42 13.18
C GLU A 266 8.63 24.18 14.62
N GLY A 267 8.32 22.92 14.94
CA GLY A 267 7.98 22.54 16.30
C GLY A 267 6.98 21.39 16.35
N ASP A 268 7.37 20.23 15.83
CA ASP A 268 6.92 18.93 16.36
C ASP A 268 7.78 17.81 15.79
N ARG A 269 9.02 17.77 16.28
CA ARG A 269 9.90 16.60 16.21
C ARG A 269 9.65 15.74 17.45
N THR A 270 8.58 14.96 17.46
CA THR A 270 8.39 13.93 18.49
C THR A 270 7.76 12.70 17.85
N LEU A 271 8.62 11.70 17.60
CA LEU A 271 8.37 10.23 17.53
C LEU A 271 9.34 9.53 16.55
N ALA A 272 10.00 10.26 15.65
CA ALA A 272 10.99 9.70 14.72
C ALA A 272 12.34 9.29 15.36
N VAL A 273 12.54 9.54 16.65
CA VAL A 273 13.82 9.32 17.36
C VAL A 273 13.81 8.05 18.23
N MET A 274 12.68 7.38 18.45
CA MET A 274 12.65 6.23 19.37
C MET A 274 12.86 4.85 18.71
N PHE A 275 12.69 4.70 17.39
CA PHE A 275 12.86 3.38 16.73
C PHE A 275 13.62 3.36 15.40
N GLY A 276 14.11 4.49 14.87
CA GLY A 276 15.06 4.48 13.74
C GLY A 276 14.63 3.74 12.45
N VAL A 277 13.36 3.41 12.26
CA VAL A 277 12.85 2.70 11.07
C VAL A 277 11.85 3.61 10.35
N LYS A 278 12.13 3.97 9.10
CA LYS A 278 11.38 4.99 8.34
C LYS A 278 10.31 4.42 7.40
N SER A 279 10.20 3.10 7.24
CA SER A 279 9.14 2.45 6.43
C SER A 279 8.90 0.97 6.79
N ALA A 280 7.75 0.41 6.41
CA ALA A 280 7.46 -1.02 6.55
C ALA A 280 8.35 -1.91 5.66
N SER A 281 8.89 -1.38 4.56
CA SER A 281 9.96 -2.04 3.79
C SER A 281 11.30 -2.05 4.54
N ASP A 282 11.56 -1.08 5.41
CA ASP A 282 12.74 -1.09 6.29
C ASP A 282 12.54 -2.04 7.47
N LEU A 283 11.31 -2.23 7.95
CA LEU A 283 10.98 -3.32 8.89
C LEU A 283 11.21 -4.69 8.22
N ALA A 284 10.84 -4.86 6.95
CA ALA A 284 11.11 -6.09 6.19
C ALA A 284 12.60 -6.32 5.87
N LYS A 285 13.41 -5.25 5.73
CA LYS A 285 14.88 -5.33 5.59
C LYS A 285 15.61 -5.51 6.93
N TRP A 286 15.05 -5.01 8.03
CA TRP A 286 15.57 -5.23 9.38
C TRP A 286 15.23 -6.63 9.91
N VAL A 287 14.02 -7.13 9.57
CA VAL A 287 13.59 -8.51 9.83
C VAL A 287 14.20 -9.50 8.82
N GLY A 288 14.59 -9.03 7.63
CA GLY A 288 15.19 -9.81 6.56
C GLY A 288 16.64 -9.45 6.27
N ILE A 289 17.56 -10.22 6.88
CA ILE A 289 18.85 -10.67 6.31
C ILE A 289 20.18 -10.09 6.86
N ASN A 290 20.33 -8.88 7.42
CA ASN A 290 21.70 -8.36 7.70
C ASN A 290 22.14 -8.11 9.16
N ALA A 291 21.55 -8.78 10.15
CA ALA A 291 22.00 -8.65 11.54
C ALA A 291 22.24 -9.99 12.26
N MET A 292 22.94 -10.97 11.65
CA MET A 292 23.56 -12.06 12.43
C MET A 292 24.56 -12.91 11.62
N MET A 293 25.76 -12.39 11.39
CA MET A 293 26.96 -13.25 11.27
C MET A 293 28.12 -12.85 12.18
N GLU A 294 27.89 -12.01 13.20
CA GLU A 294 28.87 -11.77 14.27
C GLU A 294 28.15 -11.54 15.60
N ARG A 295 27.82 -12.63 16.31
CA ARG A 295 27.65 -12.63 17.77
C ARG A 295 27.46 -14.06 18.27
N SER A 296 28.57 -14.79 18.28
CA SER A 296 28.75 -15.89 19.24
C SER A 296 30.13 -15.75 19.87
N LYS A 297 30.22 -14.85 20.85
CA LYS A 297 30.97 -14.98 22.11
C LYS A 297 30.97 -13.63 22.85
N VAL A 298 30.98 -13.72 24.18
CA VAL A 298 31.30 -12.70 25.18
C VAL A 298 30.10 -12.01 25.87
N GLU A 299 30.04 -12.29 27.18
CA GLU A 299 29.31 -11.64 28.26
C GLU A 299 29.88 -10.23 28.55
N ASP A 300 29.01 -9.23 28.80
CA ASP A 300 29.20 -7.91 29.47
C ASP A 300 30.40 -6.98 29.10
N PRO A 301 30.43 -5.69 29.53
CA PRO A 301 29.45 -4.60 29.44
C PRO A 301 30.01 -3.39 28.61
N LEU A 302 29.17 -2.41 28.28
CA LEU A 302 29.51 -1.06 27.74
C LEU A 302 30.50 -0.99 26.55
N LYS A 303 29.94 -0.93 25.33
CA LYS A 303 30.70 -0.75 24.08
C LYS A 303 31.45 0.59 24.02
N THR A 304 32.74 0.48 23.71
CA THR A 304 33.69 1.55 23.44
C THR A 304 33.51 2.18 22.05
N PRO A 305 34.12 3.36 21.77
CA PRO A 305 33.94 4.16 20.55
C PRO A 305 34.45 3.54 19.23
N GLY A 306 34.82 2.26 19.18
CA GLY A 306 35.40 1.60 18.00
C GLY A 306 34.38 1.07 16.98
N ASP A 307 33.11 0.89 17.36
CA ASP A 307 32.07 0.35 16.49
C ASP A 307 31.55 1.34 15.43
N VAL A 308 32.07 2.57 15.37
CA VAL A 308 31.68 3.57 14.38
C VAL A 308 32.34 3.31 13.02
N GLU A 309 33.46 2.59 12.98
CA GLU A 309 34.20 2.31 11.73
C GLU A 309 33.51 1.24 10.87
N SER A 310 32.87 0.23 11.45
CA SER A 310 32.19 -0.83 10.67
C SER A 310 30.91 -0.36 9.95
N TYR A 311 30.30 0.75 10.41
CA TYR A 311 29.20 1.39 9.70
C TYR A 311 29.69 2.29 8.54
N ARG A 312 30.92 2.80 8.60
CA ARG A 312 31.51 3.58 7.49
C ARG A 312 31.74 2.72 6.26
N ASP A 313 32.24 1.50 6.45
CA ASP A 313 32.51 0.58 5.34
C ASP A 313 31.24 0.13 4.60
N GLN A 314 30.08 0.10 5.28
CA GLN A 314 28.79 -0.21 4.63
C GLN A 314 28.17 1.00 3.90
N THR A 315 28.46 2.23 4.35
CA THR A 315 27.99 3.47 3.71
C THR A 315 28.78 3.85 2.46
N ASP A 316 29.99 3.31 2.29
CA ASP A 316 30.87 3.65 1.15
C ASP A 316 30.63 2.76 -0.09
N THR A 317 29.60 1.92 -0.06
CA THR A 317 29.24 1.12 -1.25
C THR A 317 28.69 2.02 -2.36
N MET A 318 29.20 1.86 -3.59
CA MET A 318 28.71 2.63 -4.78
C MET A 318 27.18 2.53 -4.97
N GLU A 319 26.59 1.40 -4.56
CA GLU A 319 25.14 1.20 -4.58
C GLU A 319 24.40 2.11 -3.59
N HIS A 320 24.93 2.29 -2.39
CA HIS A 320 24.36 3.18 -1.39
C HIS A 320 24.38 4.64 -1.85
N GLU A 321 25.49 5.09 -2.44
CA GLU A 321 25.59 6.43 -3.02
C GLU A 321 24.62 6.63 -4.20
N ALA A 322 24.42 5.61 -5.05
CA ALA A 322 23.42 5.64 -6.11
C ALA A 322 22.00 5.78 -5.55
N GLN A 323 21.67 5.04 -4.48
CA GLN A 323 20.37 5.14 -3.81
C GLN A 323 20.16 6.52 -3.18
N LEU A 324 21.15 7.04 -2.46
CA LEU A 324 21.07 8.37 -1.85
C LEU A 324 20.91 9.47 -2.92
N ARG A 325 21.60 9.35 -4.05
CA ARG A 325 21.41 10.27 -5.19
C ARG A 325 19.98 10.22 -5.72
N ASN A 326 19.42 9.03 -5.93
CA ASN A 326 18.04 8.87 -6.40
C ASN A 326 17.02 9.45 -5.42
N ILE A 327 17.23 9.27 -4.11
CA ILE A 327 16.37 9.84 -3.07
C ILE A 327 16.44 11.38 -3.08
N ARG A 328 17.65 11.95 -3.13
CA ARG A 328 17.84 13.40 -3.21
C ARG A 328 17.16 13.97 -4.46
N LEU A 329 17.33 13.31 -5.59
CA LEU A 329 16.72 13.68 -6.87
C LEU A 329 15.19 13.63 -6.85
N ALA A 330 14.60 12.59 -6.27
CA ALA A 330 13.15 12.50 -6.13
C ALA A 330 12.60 13.62 -5.23
N ALA A 331 13.30 13.92 -4.13
CA ALA A 331 12.94 14.99 -3.22
C ALA A 331 13.08 16.38 -3.86
N THR A 332 14.15 16.63 -4.62
CA THR A 332 14.37 17.91 -5.30
C THR A 332 13.38 18.12 -6.44
N LEU A 333 13.12 17.11 -7.28
CA LEU A 333 12.10 17.21 -8.33
C LEU A 333 10.70 17.41 -7.73
N GLY A 334 10.34 16.68 -6.67
CA GLY A 334 9.07 16.87 -5.98
C GLY A 334 8.93 18.27 -5.38
N GLY A 335 10.01 18.79 -4.78
CA GLY A 335 10.07 20.17 -4.27
C GLY A 335 9.92 21.20 -5.38
N LEU A 336 10.58 20.99 -6.52
CA LEU A 336 10.48 21.88 -7.68
C LEU A 336 9.08 21.88 -8.28
N MET A 337 8.46 20.71 -8.49
CA MET A 337 7.12 20.62 -9.05
C MET A 337 6.03 21.22 -8.15
N SER A 338 6.24 21.25 -6.83
CA SER A 338 5.30 21.84 -5.88
C SER A 338 5.46 23.36 -5.73
N HIS A 339 6.69 23.87 -5.76
CA HIS A 339 6.97 25.28 -5.43
C HIS A 339 7.26 26.16 -6.66
N ASP A 340 7.55 25.57 -7.81
CA ASP A 340 7.91 26.30 -9.02
C ASP A 340 6.67 26.65 -9.85
N GLU A 341 6.46 27.94 -10.13
CA GLU A 341 5.32 28.42 -10.91
C GLU A 341 5.20 27.83 -12.30
N ILE A 342 6.31 27.47 -12.94
CA ILE A 342 6.32 26.94 -14.32
C ILE A 342 6.22 25.42 -14.28
N LEU A 343 7.02 24.78 -13.42
CA LEU A 343 7.08 23.31 -13.37
C LEU A 343 5.79 22.70 -12.80
N ARG A 344 5.07 23.42 -11.92
CA ARG A 344 3.79 22.93 -11.35
C ARG A 344 2.68 22.77 -12.38
N HIS A 345 2.74 23.51 -13.50
CA HIS A 345 1.74 23.44 -14.57
C HIS A 345 2.10 22.41 -15.64
N ALA A 346 3.33 21.91 -15.64
CA ALA A 346 3.77 20.87 -16.56
C ALA A 346 3.37 19.46 -16.06
N PRO A 347 2.97 18.53 -16.95
CA PRO A 347 2.65 17.17 -16.54
C PRO A 347 3.89 16.46 -15.98
N PRO A 348 3.77 15.68 -14.89
CA PRO A 348 4.89 14.98 -14.25
C PRO A 348 5.72 14.11 -15.20
N SER A 349 5.06 13.48 -16.18
CA SER A 349 5.70 12.65 -17.20
C SER A 349 6.63 13.44 -18.13
N GLU A 350 6.32 14.71 -18.41
CA GLU A 350 7.13 15.55 -19.28
C GLU A 350 8.33 16.13 -18.54
N VAL A 351 8.13 16.57 -17.28
CA VAL A 351 9.22 17.02 -16.39
C VAL A 351 10.27 15.92 -16.23
N THR A 352 9.82 14.69 -15.97
CA THR A 352 10.71 13.52 -15.82
C THR A 352 11.39 13.13 -17.14
N ALA A 353 10.69 13.21 -18.29
CA ALA A 353 11.30 12.97 -19.59
C ALA A 353 12.42 13.98 -19.90
N HIS A 354 12.17 15.27 -19.69
CA HIS A 354 13.17 16.32 -19.91
C HIS A 354 14.34 16.24 -18.93
N TYR A 355 14.07 15.89 -17.67
CA TYR A 355 15.12 15.60 -16.70
C TYR A 355 16.03 14.45 -17.19
N ASN A 356 15.46 13.34 -17.64
CA ASN A 356 16.22 12.19 -18.14
C ASN A 356 17.03 12.53 -19.40
N GLU A 357 16.53 13.41 -20.26
CA GLU A 357 17.29 13.90 -21.42
C GLU A 357 18.48 14.77 -21.00
N LEU A 358 18.30 15.68 -20.04
CA LEU A 358 19.36 16.51 -19.47
C LEU A 358 20.40 15.68 -18.70
N ALA A 359 19.95 14.66 -17.98
CA ALA A 359 20.82 13.81 -17.16
C ALA A 359 21.80 12.99 -18.01
N LYS A 360 21.44 12.71 -19.28
CA LYS A 360 22.34 12.06 -20.24
C LYS A 360 23.47 12.99 -20.70
N THR A 361 23.23 14.30 -20.73
CA THR A 361 24.22 15.27 -21.20
C THR A 361 25.12 15.79 -20.10
N SER A 362 24.57 16.01 -18.89
CA SER A 362 25.28 16.66 -17.79
C SER A 362 24.75 16.24 -16.41
N PRO A 363 25.04 15.01 -15.95
CA PRO A 363 24.53 14.48 -14.69
C PRO A 363 25.00 15.25 -13.45
N ILE A 364 26.22 15.80 -13.48
CA ILE A 364 26.78 16.55 -12.33
C ILE A 364 26.09 17.91 -12.17
N ALA A 365 25.86 18.62 -13.28
CA ALA A 365 25.21 19.94 -13.26
C ALA A 365 23.78 19.88 -12.71
N LEU A 366 23.08 18.76 -12.91
CA LEU A 366 21.72 18.56 -12.38
C LEU A 366 21.66 18.27 -10.87
N GLN A 367 22.80 18.02 -10.22
CA GLN A 367 22.81 17.84 -8.77
C GLN A 367 22.55 19.15 -8.02
N ASP A 368 22.91 20.28 -8.64
CA ASP A 368 22.56 21.60 -8.12
C ASP A 368 21.09 21.93 -8.46
N GLN A 369 20.31 22.17 -7.42
CA GLN A 369 18.88 22.45 -7.54
C GLN A 369 18.60 23.73 -8.36
N GLY A 370 19.46 24.75 -8.23
CA GLY A 370 19.32 26.01 -8.96
C GLY A 370 19.49 25.82 -10.46
N THR A 371 20.57 25.14 -10.85
CA THR A 371 20.88 24.81 -12.25
C THR A 371 19.84 23.88 -12.86
N MET A 372 19.45 22.81 -12.16
CA MET A 372 18.39 21.89 -12.60
C MET A 372 17.07 22.63 -12.86
N ARG A 373 16.66 23.52 -11.94
CA ARG A 373 15.45 24.34 -12.06
C ARG A 373 15.49 25.23 -13.30
N ALA A 374 16.60 25.96 -13.51
CA ALA A 374 16.75 26.86 -14.64
C ALA A 374 16.67 26.12 -15.99
N LEU A 375 17.36 24.98 -16.10
CA LEU A 375 17.38 24.17 -17.32
C LEU A 375 16.02 23.53 -17.62
N LEU A 376 15.35 22.97 -16.61
CA LEU A 376 14.02 22.39 -16.77
C LEU A 376 12.99 23.44 -17.18
N ARG A 377 13.01 24.63 -16.56
CA ARG A 377 12.15 25.75 -16.96
C ARG A 377 12.37 26.14 -18.41
N LYS A 378 13.63 26.33 -18.80
CA LYS A 378 13.98 26.72 -20.18
C LYS A 378 13.49 25.68 -21.18
N ARG A 379 13.68 24.39 -20.88
CA ARG A 379 13.27 23.27 -21.74
C ARG A 379 11.75 23.12 -21.84
N LEU A 380 11.02 23.34 -20.75
CA LEU A 380 9.56 23.27 -20.77
C LEU A 380 8.93 24.49 -21.48
N MET A 381 9.52 25.68 -21.34
CA MET A 381 8.98 26.88 -21.98
C MET A 381 9.24 26.94 -23.49
N ALA A 382 10.41 26.52 -23.95
CA ALA A 382 10.82 26.62 -25.36
C ALA A 382 10.89 25.27 -26.10
N GLY A 383 10.53 24.17 -25.43
CA GLY A 383 10.48 22.82 -25.99
C GLY A 383 11.83 22.12 -26.11
N LYS A 384 11.85 20.98 -26.84
CA LYS A 384 13.04 20.12 -26.96
C LYS A 384 14.30 20.81 -27.52
N ASN A 385 14.13 21.86 -28.32
CA ASN A 385 15.22 22.59 -28.97
C ASN A 385 15.59 23.89 -28.24
N ALA A 386 15.05 24.11 -27.03
CA ALA A 386 15.26 25.32 -26.24
C ALA A 386 16.70 25.50 -25.74
N ILE A 387 17.43 24.39 -25.57
CA ILE A 387 18.77 24.43 -25.03
C ILE A 387 19.72 24.64 -26.20
N ASP A 388 20.34 25.81 -26.19
CA ASP A 388 21.33 26.20 -27.19
C ASP A 388 22.53 25.23 -27.11
N PRO A 389 23.07 24.75 -28.24
CA PRO A 389 24.36 24.06 -28.28
C PRO A 389 25.45 24.72 -27.41
N TYR A 390 25.44 26.05 -27.29
CA TYR A 390 26.37 26.79 -26.44
C TYR A 390 26.17 26.48 -24.94
N GLU A 391 24.92 26.36 -24.46
CA GLU A 391 24.65 25.97 -23.08
C GLU A 391 25.05 24.53 -22.81
N VAL A 392 24.87 23.64 -23.79
CA VAL A 392 25.37 22.26 -23.68
C VAL A 392 26.90 22.24 -23.53
N ALA A 393 27.61 23.10 -24.26
CA ALA A 393 29.06 23.25 -24.10
C ALA A 393 29.43 23.78 -22.71
N GLN A 394 28.74 24.81 -22.22
CA GLN A 394 28.95 25.33 -20.86
C GLN A 394 28.68 24.29 -19.78
N MET A 395 27.61 23.50 -19.90
CA MET A 395 27.31 22.42 -18.95
C MET A 395 28.41 21.35 -18.95
N ARG A 396 28.96 21.01 -20.11
CA ARG A 396 30.11 20.09 -20.22
C ARG A 396 31.37 20.66 -19.60
N ASP A 397 31.61 21.96 -19.70
CA ASP A 397 32.78 22.60 -19.10
C ASP A 397 32.65 22.74 -17.58
N LEU A 398 31.45 23.01 -17.08
CA LEU A 398 31.14 22.89 -15.66
C LEU A 398 31.37 21.45 -15.16
N GLU A 399 30.92 20.46 -15.90
CA GLU A 399 31.12 19.04 -15.55
C GLU A 399 32.60 18.67 -15.46
N LYS A 400 33.46 19.17 -16.36
CA LYS A 400 34.92 18.99 -16.25
C LYS A 400 35.52 19.66 -15.01
N THR A 401 34.93 20.77 -14.56
CA THR A 401 35.41 21.50 -13.38
C THR A 401 35.03 20.79 -12.09
N TYR A 402 33.85 20.15 -12.05
CA TYR A 402 33.39 19.38 -10.90
C TYR A 402 33.85 17.91 -10.90
N ALA A 403 34.30 17.38 -12.03
CA ALA A 403 34.95 16.08 -12.07
C ALA A 403 36.20 16.14 -11.17
N PRO A 404 36.30 15.29 -10.13
CA PRO A 404 37.47 15.29 -9.26
C PRO A 404 38.70 15.11 -10.13
N ALA A 405 39.67 16.02 -10.00
CA ALA A 405 40.90 15.95 -10.78
C ALA A 405 41.44 14.51 -10.67
N PRO A 406 41.74 13.83 -11.78
CA PRO A 406 42.21 12.46 -11.74
C PRO A 406 43.39 12.45 -10.79
N ASN A 407 43.28 11.67 -9.71
CA ASN A 407 44.28 11.60 -8.64
C ASN A 407 45.64 11.45 -9.33
N LYS A 408 46.41 12.55 -9.38
CA LYS A 408 47.75 12.48 -9.94
C LYS A 408 48.45 11.45 -9.07
N PRO A 409 48.96 10.34 -9.65
CA PRO A 409 49.65 9.34 -8.85
C PRO A 409 50.71 10.09 -8.08
N GLN A 410 50.58 10.13 -6.75
CA GLN A 410 51.61 10.70 -5.90
C GLN A 410 52.85 9.87 -6.19
N GLY A 411 53.75 10.44 -7.00
CA GLY A 411 55.01 9.82 -7.29
C GLY A 411 55.71 9.67 -5.95
N ASN A 412 55.74 8.44 -5.44
CA ASN A 412 56.65 8.05 -4.39
C ASN A 412 58.05 8.31 -4.93
N ALA A 413 58.58 9.49 -4.62
CA ALA A 413 59.98 9.79 -4.75
C ALA A 413 60.72 8.89 -3.76
N VAL A 414 61.07 7.69 -4.22
CA VAL A 414 62.06 6.85 -3.58
C VAL A 414 63.40 7.55 -3.81
N ALA A 415 63.95 8.12 -2.73
CA ALA A 415 65.31 8.63 -2.67
C ALA A 415 66.27 7.52 -2.23
#